data_AF-A0A347VQX7-F1
#
_entry.id   AF-A0A347VQX7-F1
#
_cell.length_a   1.000
_cell.length_b   1.000
_cell.length_c   1.000
_cell.angle_alpha   90.00
_cell.angle_beta   90.00
_cell.angle_gamma   90.00
#
_symmetry.space_group_name_H-M   'P 1'
#
loop_
_entity.id
_entity.type
_entity.pdbx_description
1 polymer ?
#
loop_
_entity_poly.entity_id
_entity_poly.type
_entity_poly.pdbx_seq_one_letter_code
_entity_poly.pdbx_strand_id
1 'polypeptide(L)'
;MMCKKDSIKYASGFSLLEMLVCLLILGILSLSILKPQINAMLGIRAASFHLQKLQKDINEIAYNAFLSKRAVDRAAILNLINNAAGNNRFFTLEVRGSAFLLSVGSERLRLNIRENANGSFSITCNPNQALCRKLYHRKQSK
;
A
#
# COMPACT_ATOMS: atom_id res chain seq x y z
N MET A 1 9.02 6.74 -73.76
CA MET A 1 10.39 6.97 -73.24
C MET A 1 10.26 7.56 -71.84
N MET A 2 10.59 6.72 -70.85
CA MET A 2 10.90 6.99 -69.43
C MET A 2 10.03 7.96 -68.60
N CYS A 3 9.23 7.36 -67.73
CA CYS A 3 8.90 7.90 -66.41
C CYS A 3 10.19 8.23 -65.63
N LYS A 4 10.25 9.40 -65.00
CA LYS A 4 11.11 9.61 -63.83
C LYS A 4 10.31 10.34 -62.76
N LYS A 5 9.62 9.53 -61.95
CA LYS A 5 9.01 9.95 -60.69
C LYS A 5 10.17 9.96 -59.69
N ASP A 6 10.71 11.14 -59.42
CA ASP A 6 11.76 11.28 -58.41
C ASP A 6 11.19 10.88 -57.05
N SER A 7 11.68 9.74 -56.57
CA SER A 7 11.39 9.20 -55.24
C SER A 7 11.93 10.17 -54.20
N ILE A 8 11.03 10.75 -53.41
CA ILE A 8 11.36 11.60 -52.27
C ILE A 8 12.16 10.78 -51.27
N LYS A 9 13.46 11.06 -51.14
CA LYS A 9 14.33 10.47 -50.12
C LYS A 9 14.24 11.32 -48.85
N TYR A 10 13.26 11.05 -47.98
CA TYR A 10 13.35 11.50 -46.59
C TYR A 10 14.27 10.54 -45.83
N ALA A 11 15.57 10.74 -45.98
CA ALA A 11 16.54 10.25 -45.01
C ALA A 11 16.91 11.43 -44.10
N SER A 12 15.94 11.89 -43.31
CA SER A 12 16.21 12.83 -42.21
C SER A 12 16.85 12.03 -41.08
N GLY A 13 18.19 12.03 -41.03
CA GLY A 13 18.89 11.63 -39.82
C GLY A 13 18.48 12.57 -38.69
N PHE A 14 17.93 12.02 -37.61
CA PHE A 14 17.64 12.80 -36.40
C PHE A 14 18.90 13.54 -35.97
N SER A 15 18.77 14.84 -35.71
CA SER A 15 19.88 15.62 -35.17
C SER A 15 20.22 15.12 -33.75
N LEU A 16 21.49 15.13 -33.37
CA LEU A 16 21.92 14.81 -32.00
C LEU A 16 21.16 15.65 -30.95
N LEU A 17 20.83 16.89 -31.32
CA LEU A 17 20.06 17.79 -30.47
C LEU A 17 18.60 17.31 -30.30
N GLU A 18 17.97 16.80 -31.35
CA GLU A 18 16.62 16.22 -31.27
C GLU A 18 16.61 14.95 -30.42
N MET A 19 17.62 14.09 -30.55
CA MET A 19 17.77 12.92 -29.67
C MET A 19 17.93 13.34 -28.20
N LEU A 20 18.77 14.34 -27.90
CA LEU A 20 18.95 14.85 -26.54
C LEU A 20 17.66 15.42 -25.95
N VAL A 21 16.90 16.18 -26.74
CA VAL A 21 15.60 16.73 -26.33
C VAL A 21 14.61 15.60 -26.08
N CYS A 22 14.53 14.60 -26.95
CA CYS A 22 13.69 13.42 -26.75
C CYS A 22 14.07 12.66 -25.46
N LEU A 23 15.36 12.46 -25.19
CA LEU A 23 15.83 11.81 -23.97
C LEU A 23 15.46 12.59 -22.71
N LEU A 24 15.56 13.92 -22.73
CA LEU A 24 15.14 14.77 -21.61
C LEU A 24 13.64 14.69 -21.36
N ILE A 25 12.83 14.76 -22.43
CA ILE A 25 11.36 14.65 -22.35
C ILE A 25 10.96 13.28 -21.80
N LEU A 26 11.56 12.19 -22.30
CA LEU A 26 11.34 10.83 -21.79
C LEU A 26 11.74 10.71 -20.32
N GLY A 27 12.86 11.32 -19.90
CA GLY A 27 13.29 11.35 -18.52
C GLY A 27 12.26 12.01 -17.59
N ILE A 28 11.78 13.21 -17.96
CA ILE A 28 10.79 13.96 -17.17
C ILE A 28 9.44 13.23 -17.10
N LEU A 29 8.98 12.68 -18.22
CA LEU A 29 7.74 11.90 -18.28
C LEU A 29 7.84 10.63 -17.42
N SER A 30 8.99 9.94 -17.46
CA SER A 30 9.20 8.72 -16.68
C SER A 30 9.12 8.98 -15.17
N LEU A 31 9.70 10.08 -14.68
CA LEU A 31 9.65 10.46 -13.26
C LEU A 31 8.22 10.75 -12.82
N SER A 32 7.45 11.46 -13.65
CA SER A 32 6.05 11.81 -13.36
C SER A 32 5.15 10.58 -13.25
N ILE A 33 5.40 9.55 -14.06
CA ILE A 33 4.61 8.30 -14.06
C ILE A 33 5.08 7.35 -12.95
N LEU A 34 6.38 7.26 -12.71
CA LEU A 34 6.96 6.27 -11.80
C LEU A 34 6.84 6.66 -10.32
N LYS A 35 7.01 7.95 -10.00
CA LYS A 35 6.93 8.47 -8.63
C LYS A 35 5.61 8.14 -7.90
N PRO A 36 4.42 8.33 -8.48
CA PRO A 36 3.16 7.99 -7.80
C PRO A 36 3.03 6.48 -7.55
N GLN A 37 3.51 5.63 -8.48
CA GLN A 37 3.48 4.17 -8.32
C GLN A 37 4.41 3.71 -7.18
N ILE A 38 5.62 4.27 -7.11
CA ILE A 38 6.57 3.99 -6.02
C ILE A 38 5.98 4.43 -4.67
N ASN A 39 5.40 5.63 -4.60
CA ASN A 39 4.79 6.13 -3.37
C ASN A 39 3.61 5.26 -2.90
N ALA A 40 2.76 4.79 -3.81
CA ALA A 40 1.68 3.86 -3.49
C ALA A 40 2.23 2.52 -2.97
N MET A 41 3.28 1.97 -3.60
CA MET A 41 3.92 0.73 -3.17
C MET A 41 4.60 0.86 -1.79
N LEU A 42 5.28 1.98 -1.53
CA LEU A 42 5.85 2.30 -0.21
C LEU A 42 4.74 2.48 0.83
N GLY A 43 3.65 3.14 0.46
CA GLY A 43 2.43 3.29 1.25
C GLY A 43 1.87 1.96 1.74
N ILE A 44 1.65 1.04 0.80
CA ILE A 44 1.15 -0.31 1.09
C ILE A 44 2.13 -1.06 2.01
N ARG A 45 3.45 -0.94 1.77
CA ARG A 45 4.45 -1.65 2.58
C ARG A 45 4.50 -1.11 4.02
N ALA A 46 4.49 0.22 4.17
CA ALA A 46 4.47 0.87 5.48
C ALA A 46 3.20 0.52 6.25
N ALA A 47 2.04 0.55 5.59
CA ALA A 47 0.77 0.17 6.18
C ALA A 47 0.73 -1.32 6.58
N SER A 48 1.22 -2.22 5.72
CA SER A 48 1.30 -3.66 6.02
C SER A 48 2.20 -3.93 7.23
N PHE A 49 3.37 -3.28 7.31
CA PHE A 49 4.26 -3.38 8.47
C PHE A 49 3.60 -2.85 9.75
N HIS A 50 2.91 -1.71 9.67
CA HIS A 50 2.18 -1.14 10.81
C HIS A 50 1.10 -2.08 11.32
N LEU A 51 0.30 -2.66 10.42
CA LEU A 51 -0.72 -3.64 10.79
C LEU A 51 -0.14 -4.94 11.35
N GLN A 52 0.99 -5.41 10.83
CA GLN A 52 1.66 -6.61 11.37
C GLN A 52 2.21 -6.37 12.77
N LYS A 53 2.81 -5.20 13.02
CA LYS A 53 3.26 -4.81 14.35
C LYS A 53 2.07 -4.71 15.31
N LEU A 54 1.01 -4.01 14.90
CA LEU A 54 -0.22 -3.88 15.68
C LEU A 54 -0.83 -5.24 16.04
N GLN A 55 -0.87 -6.16 15.07
CA GLN A 55 -1.33 -7.53 15.27
C GLN A 55 -0.46 -8.31 16.27
N LYS A 56 0.86 -8.09 16.24
CA LYS A 56 1.80 -8.70 17.19
C LYS A 56 1.55 -8.18 18.61
N ASP A 57 1.41 -6.86 18.76
CA ASP A 57 1.21 -6.23 20.07
C ASP A 57 -0.14 -6.66 20.69
N ILE A 58 -1.20 -6.79 19.87
CA ILE A 58 -2.49 -7.34 20.30
C ILE A 58 -2.35 -8.80 20.76
N ASN A 59 -1.60 -9.61 20.01
CA ASN A 59 -1.37 -11.02 20.37
C ASN A 59 -0.55 -11.17 21.65
N GLU A 60 0.35 -10.24 21.94
CA GLU A 60 1.12 -10.21 23.19
C GLU A 60 0.21 -9.97 24.40
N ILE A 61 -0.76 -9.05 24.29
CA ILE A 61 -1.79 -8.85 25.32
C ILE A 61 -2.59 -10.14 25.53
N ALA A 62 -3.06 -10.76 24.46
CA ALA A 62 -3.83 -12.00 24.53
C ALA A 62 -3.01 -13.15 25.14
N TYR A 63 -1.72 -13.24 24.80
CA TYR A 63 -0.81 -14.24 25.34
C TYR A 63 -0.54 -14.04 26.84
N ASN A 64 -0.31 -12.81 27.28
CA ASN A 64 -0.10 -12.49 28.69
C ASN A 64 -1.37 -12.74 29.53
N ALA A 65 -2.55 -12.44 28.98
CA ALA A 65 -3.83 -12.79 29.60
C ALA A 65 -3.99 -14.31 29.74
N PHE A 66 -3.62 -15.07 28.71
CA PHE A 66 -3.62 -16.53 28.74
C PHE A 66 -2.67 -17.08 29.83
N LEU A 67 -1.42 -16.61 29.89
CA LEU A 67 -0.46 -17.04 30.92
C LEU A 67 -0.93 -16.72 32.34
N SER A 68 -1.58 -15.58 32.52
CA SER A 68 -2.13 -15.15 33.82
C SER A 68 -3.48 -15.77 34.16
N LYS A 69 -4.03 -16.63 33.30
CA LYS A 69 -5.38 -17.25 33.43
C LYS A 69 -6.49 -16.20 33.64
N ARG A 70 -6.34 -15.02 33.03
CA ARG A 70 -7.33 -13.93 33.09
C ARG A 70 -8.00 -13.75 31.73
N ALA A 71 -9.21 -13.19 31.74
CA ALA A 71 -9.86 -12.75 30.52
C ALA A 71 -9.04 -11.63 29.85
N VAL A 72 -9.07 -11.59 28.51
CA VAL A 72 -8.35 -10.56 27.75
C VAL A 72 -9.03 -9.20 27.98
N ASP A 73 -8.23 -8.20 28.36
CA ASP A 73 -8.72 -6.84 28.56
C ASP A 73 -8.99 -6.16 27.21
N ARG A 74 -10.27 -6.10 26.84
CA ARG A 74 -10.71 -5.42 25.61
C ARG A 74 -10.43 -3.91 25.63
N ALA A 75 -10.41 -3.27 26.80
CA ALA A 75 -10.09 -1.86 26.90
C ALA A 75 -8.61 -1.61 26.59
N ALA A 76 -7.71 -2.49 27.06
CA ALA A 76 -6.29 -2.44 26.71
C ALA A 76 -6.07 -2.56 25.19
N ILE A 77 -6.79 -3.47 24.52
CA ILE A 77 -6.74 -3.63 23.06
C ILE A 77 -7.22 -2.34 22.36
N LEU A 78 -8.37 -1.80 22.76
CA LEU A 78 -8.92 -0.56 22.18
C LEU A 78 -7.98 0.63 22.35
N ASN A 79 -7.38 0.78 23.54
CA ASN A 79 -6.39 1.83 23.81
C ASN A 79 -5.15 1.67 22.93
N LEU A 80 -4.66 0.43 22.75
CA LEU A 80 -3.51 0.16 21.89
C LEU A 80 -3.79 0.58 20.44
N ILE A 81 -4.99 0.33 19.93
CA ILE A 81 -5.37 0.71 18.56
C ILE A 81 -5.57 2.22 18.43
N ASN A 82 -6.19 2.86 19.43
CA ASN A 82 -6.32 4.31 19.47
C ASN A 82 -4.95 5.00 19.47
N ASN A 83 -3.98 4.46 20.21
CA ASN A 83 -2.62 4.97 20.21
C ASN A 83 -1.86 4.68 18.91
N ALA A 84 -2.22 3.61 18.21
CA ALA A 84 -1.66 3.27 16.90
C ALA A 84 -2.29 4.07 15.75
N ALA A 85 -3.39 4.78 16.01
CA ALA A 85 -4.00 5.71 15.07
C ALA A 85 -3.01 6.84 14.74
N GLY A 86 -2.97 7.25 13.49
CA GLY A 86 -2.01 8.26 13.08
C GLY A 86 -2.04 8.53 11.59
N ASN A 87 -1.51 9.70 11.23
CA ASN A 87 -1.35 10.12 9.86
C ASN A 87 0.13 10.30 9.55
N ASN A 88 0.63 9.61 8.53
CA ASN A 88 1.99 9.82 8.04
C ASN A 88 1.97 10.07 6.53
N ARG A 89 3.13 10.40 5.95
CA ARG A 89 3.25 10.71 4.52
C ARG A 89 2.86 9.57 3.56
N PHE A 90 2.62 8.37 4.07
CA PHE A 90 2.44 7.13 3.31
C PHE A 90 1.05 6.52 3.50
N PHE A 91 0.45 6.64 4.68
CA PHE A 91 -0.87 6.14 5.01
C PHE A 91 -1.48 6.92 6.18
N THR A 92 -2.80 6.82 6.28
CA THR A 92 -3.58 7.35 7.41
C THR A 92 -4.36 6.21 8.04
N LEU A 93 -4.28 6.06 9.36
CA LEU A 93 -5.08 5.14 10.13
C LEU A 93 -5.97 5.93 11.10
N GLU A 94 -7.28 5.86 10.89
CA GLU A 94 -8.29 6.50 11.73
C GLU A 94 -9.08 5.46 12.51
N VAL A 95 -9.42 5.75 13.76
CA VAL A 95 -10.35 4.95 14.54
C VAL A 95 -11.75 5.56 14.47
N ARG A 96 -12.75 4.73 14.11
CA ARG A 96 -14.16 5.12 14.02
C ARG A 96 -15.03 4.09 14.75
N GLY A 97 -15.18 4.28 16.06
CA GLY A 97 -15.93 3.37 16.91
C GLY A 97 -15.26 1.99 16.99
N SER A 98 -15.96 0.95 16.58
CA SER A 98 -15.45 -0.44 16.58
C SER A 98 -14.66 -0.83 15.31
N ALA A 99 -14.59 0.07 14.33
CA ALA A 99 -13.87 -0.16 13.09
C ALA A 99 -12.78 0.90 12.89
N PHE A 100 -11.78 0.56 12.11
CA PHE A 100 -10.65 1.45 11.82
C PHE A 100 -10.53 1.60 10.31
N LEU A 101 -10.24 2.80 9.84
CA LEU A 101 -10.14 3.10 8.43
C LEU A 101 -8.69 3.39 8.08
N LEU A 102 -8.13 2.54 7.22
CA LEU A 102 -6.80 2.70 6.66
C LEU A 102 -6.91 3.32 5.27
N SER A 103 -6.22 4.42 5.04
CA SER A 103 -6.12 5.07 3.74
C SER A 103 -4.68 5.04 3.23
N VAL A 104 -4.48 4.66 1.96
CA VAL A 104 -3.20 4.70 1.27
C VAL A 104 -3.41 5.37 -0.09
N GLY A 105 -2.94 6.61 -0.23
CA GLY A 105 -3.28 7.43 -1.41
C GLY A 105 -4.80 7.66 -1.50
N SER A 106 -5.40 7.31 -2.64
CA SER A 106 -6.85 7.39 -2.87
C SER A 106 -7.62 6.16 -2.41
N GLU A 107 -6.94 5.07 -2.04
CA GLU A 107 -7.60 3.83 -1.63
C GLU A 107 -7.91 3.85 -0.13
N ARG A 108 -9.11 3.39 0.24
CA ARG A 108 -9.56 3.27 1.63
C ARG A 108 -9.94 1.82 1.93
N LEU A 109 -9.63 1.39 3.13
CA LEU A 109 -9.87 0.05 3.63
C LEU A 109 -10.45 0.13 5.03
N ARG A 110 -11.57 -0.56 5.24
CA ARG A 110 -12.12 -0.76 6.58
C ARG A 110 -11.51 -2.02 7.19
N LEU A 111 -10.93 -1.86 8.36
CA LEU A 111 -10.38 -2.91 9.20
C LEU A 111 -11.30 -3.12 10.40
N ASN A 112 -11.49 -4.37 10.79
CA ASN A 112 -12.23 -4.74 11.99
C ASN A 112 -11.38 -5.71 12.80
N ILE A 113 -11.58 -5.73 14.12
CA ILE A 113 -10.98 -6.74 14.98
C ILE A 113 -12.00 -7.84 15.25
N ARG A 114 -11.55 -9.07 15.06
CA ARG A 114 -12.32 -10.27 15.31
C ARG A 114 -11.63 -11.11 16.36
N GLU A 115 -12.38 -11.47 17.38
CA GLU A 115 -11.99 -12.49 18.35
C GLU A 115 -12.20 -13.88 17.74
N ASN A 116 -11.20 -14.73 17.85
CA ASN A 116 -11.21 -16.11 17.41
C ASN A 116 -11.63 -17.03 18.57
N ALA A 117 -12.05 -18.26 18.24
CA ALA A 117 -12.51 -19.24 19.23
C ALA A 117 -11.44 -19.63 20.27
N ASN A 118 -10.16 -19.39 19.99
CA ASN A 118 -9.04 -19.62 20.91
C ASN A 118 -8.71 -18.40 21.79
N GLY A 119 -9.55 -17.36 21.79
CA GLY A 119 -9.33 -16.12 22.54
C GLY A 119 -8.25 -15.20 21.95
N SER A 120 -7.73 -15.52 20.75
CA SER A 120 -6.85 -14.60 20.03
C SER A 120 -7.65 -13.55 19.27
N PHE A 121 -7.04 -12.39 19.03
CA PHE A 121 -7.66 -11.31 18.27
C PHE A 121 -6.94 -11.16 16.94
N SER A 122 -7.70 -10.92 15.87
CA SER A 122 -7.15 -10.73 14.53
C SER A 122 -7.72 -9.50 13.86
N ILE A 123 -6.85 -8.72 13.22
CA ILE A 123 -7.23 -7.61 12.35
C ILE A 123 -7.64 -8.20 11.01
N THR A 124 -8.87 -7.95 10.62
CA THR A 124 -9.51 -8.50 9.42
C THR A 124 -9.96 -7.39 8.49
N CYS A 125 -10.00 -7.70 7.19
CA CYS A 125 -10.49 -6.79 6.15
C CYS A 125 -11.32 -7.54 5.10
N ASN A 126 -12.11 -6.80 4.32
CA ASN A 126 -12.88 -7.39 3.24
C ASN A 126 -11.95 -7.80 2.07
N PRO A 127 -11.83 -9.10 1.76
CA PRO A 127 -10.90 -9.60 0.75
C PRO A 127 -11.23 -9.12 -0.68
N ASN A 128 -12.47 -8.69 -0.93
CA ASN A 128 -12.87 -8.16 -2.24
C ASN A 128 -12.28 -6.76 -2.50
N GLN A 129 -11.83 -6.04 -1.46
CA GLN A 129 -11.21 -4.73 -1.61
C GLN A 129 -9.77 -4.86 -2.12
N ALA A 130 -9.43 -4.08 -3.15
CA ALA A 130 -8.09 -4.10 -3.77
C ALA A 130 -6.97 -3.86 -2.75
N LEU A 131 -7.15 -2.87 -1.86
CA LEU A 131 -6.16 -2.54 -0.83
C LEU A 131 -5.96 -3.69 0.18
N CYS A 132 -7.02 -4.42 0.57
CA CYS A 132 -6.93 -5.60 1.43
C CYS A 132 -6.02 -6.67 0.80
N ARG A 133 -6.23 -6.97 -0.49
CA ARG A 133 -5.39 -7.91 -1.24
C ARG A 133 -3.94 -7.44 -1.30
N LYS A 134 -3.70 -6.17 -1.59
CA LYS A 134 -2.33 -5.61 -1.65
C LYS A 134 -1.60 -5.69 -0.29
N LEU A 135 -2.31 -5.54 0.82
CA LEU A 135 -1.74 -5.58 2.17
C LEU A 135 -1.43 -6.99 2.69
N TYR A 136 -2.31 -7.95 2.42
CA TYR A 136 -2.25 -9.30 2.99
C TYR A 136 -1.83 -10.40 2.00
N HIS A 137 -2.10 -10.25 0.70
CA HIS A 137 -1.78 -11.25 -0.33
C HIS A 137 -0.41 -11.05 -1.02
N ARG A 138 0.47 -10.19 -0.50
CA ARG A 138 1.83 -10.06 -1.06
C ARG A 138 2.78 -11.21 -0.66
N LYS A 139 2.27 -12.27 -0.02
CA LYS A 139 2.94 -13.58 0.07
C LYS A 139 2.41 -14.44 -1.08
N GLN A 140 3.32 -14.94 -1.90
CA GLN A 140 3.12 -15.86 -3.05
C GLN A 140 3.16 -15.22 -4.46
N SER A 141 4.24 -14.52 -4.77
CA SER A 141 5.00 -14.93 -5.94
C SER A 141 6.40 -15.20 -5.42
N LYS A 142 6.77 -16.49 -5.35
CA LYS A 142 8.16 -16.90 -5.12
C LYS A 142 9.02 -16.41 -6.27
#